data_AF-K5Y4D8-F1
#
_entry.id   AF-K5Y4D8-F1
#
_cell.length_a   1.000
_cell.length_b   1.000
_cell.length_c   1.000
_cell.angle_alpha   90.00
_cell.angle_beta   90.00
_cell.angle_gamma   90.00
#
_symmetry.space_group_name_H-M   'P 1'
#
loop_
_entity.id
_entity.type
_entity.pdbx_description
1 polymer ?
#
loop_
_entity_poly.entity_id
_entity_poly.type
_entity_poly.pdbx_seq_one_letter_code
_entity_poly.pdbx_strand_id
1 'polypeptide(L)' 'MIHVGDKEVTAIRVGERVVAAVYIGAKLVWQAIRSCFGAGFWRGDKPWSRTDGWKRMK' A
#
# COMPACT_ATOMS: atom_id res chain seq x y z
N MET A 1 6.92 4.67 -4.37
CA MET A 1 5.57 5.07 -3.92
C MET A 1 5.13 6.28 -4.72
N ILE A 2 3.88 6.32 -5.16
CA ILE A 2 3.33 7.47 -5.90
C ILE A 2 3.14 8.64 -4.92
N HIS A 3 3.55 9.83 -5.33
CA HIS A 3 3.39 11.07 -4.58
C HIS A 3 2.62 12.08 -5.43
N VAL A 4 1.79 12.90 -4.78
CA VAL A 4 1.14 14.07 -5.37
C VAL A 4 1.61 15.27 -4.56
N GLY A 5 2.52 16.06 -5.16
CA GLY A 5 3.26 17.07 -4.42
C GLY A 5 4.14 16.43 -3.33
N ASP A 6 4.00 16.92 -2.09
CA ASP A 6 4.68 16.45 -0.89
C ASP A 6 3.95 15.30 -0.17
N LYS A 7 2.80 14.86 -0.69
CA LYS A 7 1.95 13.85 -0.05
C LYS A 7 2.08 12.48 -0.72
N GLU A 8 2.30 11.45 0.09
CA GLU A 8 2.25 10.06 -0.37
C GLU A 8 0.81 9.62 -0.62
N VAL A 9 0.57 8.94 -1.75
CA VAL A 9 -0.75 8.39 -2.08
C VAL A 9 -1.04 7.16 -1.22
N THR A 10 -2.08 7.24 -0.39
CA THR A 10 -2.52 6.17 0.51
C THR A 10 -3.68 5.35 -0.04
N ALA A 11 -4.50 5.91 -0.95
CA ALA A 11 -5.60 5.23 -1.61
C ALA A 11 -5.84 5.79 -3.01
N ILE A 12 -6.24 4.93 -3.94
CA ILE A 12 -6.62 5.30 -5.31
C ILE A 12 -8.01 4.73 -5.60
N ARG A 13 -8.89 5.55 -6.17
CA ARG A 13 -10.27 5.18 -6.55
C ARG A 13 -10.55 5.61 -7.98
N VAL A 14 -11.34 4.79 -8.70
CA VAL A 14 -11.87 5.10 -10.03
C VAL A 14 -13.39 4.96 -9.94
N GLY A 15 -14.08 6.09 -9.84
CA GLY A 15 -15.49 6.14 -9.45
C GLY A 15 -15.70 5.48 -8.08
N GLU A 16 -16.57 4.49 -8.04
CA GLU A 16 -16.88 3.72 -6.82
C GLU A 16 -15.88 2.60 -6.53
N ARG A 17 -14.98 2.27 -7.46
CA ARG A 17 -14.06 1.13 -7.32
C ARG A 17 -12.76 1.55 -6.67
N VAL A 18 -12.30 0.74 -5.70
CA VAL A 18 -10.98 0.89 -5.08
C VAL A 18 -9.93 0.16 -5.90
N VAL A 19 -8.81 0.83 -6.19
CA VAL A 19 -7.70 0.26 -6.96
C VAL A 19 -6.75 -0.48 -6.02
N ALA A 20 -6.52 -1.77 -6.30
CA ALA A 20 -5.61 -2.59 -5.51
C ALA A 20 -4.13 -2.37 -5.86
N ALA A 21 -3.81 -2.14 -7.14
CA ALA A 21 -2.45 -1.98 -7.64
C ALA A 21 -2.41 -1.12 -8.90
N VAL A 22 -1.30 -0.41 -9.11
CA VAL A 22 -1.00 0.38 -10.30
C VAL A 22 0.32 -0.10 -10.90
N TYR A 23 0.32 -0.27 -12.21
CA TYR A 23 1.46 -0.73 -12.99
C TYR A 23 1.81 0.28 -14.08
N ILE A 24 3.10 0.37 -14.42
CA ILE A 24 3.59 0.99 -15.66
C ILE A 24 4.18 -0.14 -16.50
N GLY A 25 3.51 -0.50 -17.59
CA GLY A 25 3.78 -1.75 -18.30
C GLY A 25 3.60 -2.96 -17.36
N ALA A 26 4.62 -3.80 -17.25
CA ALA A 26 4.64 -4.94 -16.32
C ALA A 26 5.17 -4.60 -14.90
N LYS A 27 5.62 -3.37 -14.66
CA LYS A 27 6.26 -2.98 -13.39
C LYS A 27 5.23 -2.48 -12.39
N LEU A 28 5.15 -3.12 -11.23
CA LEU A 28 4.35 -2.65 -10.09
C LEU A 28 4.95 -1.35 -9.53
N VAL A 29 4.18 -0.27 -9.52
CA VAL A 29 4.64 1.05 -9.02
C VAL A 29 3.92 1.52 -7.76
N TRP A 30 2.73 0.97 -7.49
CA TRP A 30 1.97 1.25 -6.27
C TRP A 30 0.97 0.13 -5.96
N GLN A 31 0.67 -0.06 -4.69
CA GLN A 31 -0.33 -1.00 -4.22
C GLN A 31 -0.95 -0.56 -2.90
N ALA A 32 -2.22 -0.90 -2.72
CA ALA A 32 -2.96 -0.60 -1.49
C ALA A 32 -2.38 -1.37 -0.29
N ILE A 33 -2.07 -2.66 -0.48
CA ILE A 33 -1.54 -3.53 0.58
C ILE A 33 -0.01 -3.53 0.56
N ARG A 34 0.55 -2.81 1.53
CA ARG A 34 1.99 -2.51 1.62
C ARG A 34 2.75 -3.36 2.65
N SER A 35 2.04 -4.11 3.48
CA SER A 35 2.61 -4.93 4.54
C SER A 35 1.82 -6.23 4.69
N CYS A 36 2.45 -7.24 5.29
CA CYS A 36 1.75 -8.46 5.71
C CYS A 36 0.63 -8.19 6.72
N PHE A 37 0.69 -7.11 7.50
CA PHE A 37 -0.44 -6.67 8.33
C PHE A 37 -1.64 -6.29 7.47
N GLY A 38 -1.44 -5.41 6.47
CA GLY A 38 -2.52 -5.03 5.55
C GLY A 38 -3.02 -6.19 4.68
N ALA A 39 -2.24 -7.27 4.54
CA ALA A 39 -2.63 -8.48 3.83
C ALA A 39 -3.45 -9.45 4.71
N GLY A 40 -3.36 -9.35 6.04
CA GLY A 40 -3.98 -10.30 6.97
C GLY A 40 -3.26 -11.66 7.09
N PHE A 41 -2.10 -11.82 6.45
CA PHE A 41 -1.28 -13.03 6.51
C PHE A 41 0.20 -12.72 6.28
N TRP A 42 1.09 -13.61 6.73
CA TRP A 42 2.53 -13.43 6.58
C TRP A 42 2.97 -13.42 5.11
N ARG A 43 3.78 -12.42 4.75
CA ARG A 43 4.36 -12.25 3.41
C ARG A 43 5.85 -11.97 3.54
N GLY A 44 6.69 -12.94 3.17
CA GLY A 44 8.14 -12.82 3.30
C GLY A 44 8.77 -11.69 2.47
N ASP A 45 8.12 -11.33 1.35
CA ASP A 45 8.52 -10.21 0.49
C ASP A 45 8.10 -8.83 1.04
N LYS A 46 7.21 -8.81 2.04
CA LYS A 46 6.67 -7.59 2.66
C LYS A 46 6.53 -7.79 4.16
N PRO A 47 7.64 -7.73 4.91
CA PRO A 47 7.59 -7.85 6.36
C PRO A 47 6.72 -6.76 6.98
N TRP A 48 6.33 -6.98 8.23
CA TRP A 48 5.48 -6.06 8.97
C TRP A 48 6.11 -4.66 8.94
N SER A 49 5.39 -3.69 8.39
CA SER A 49 5.94 -2.35 8.27
C SER A 49 5.94 -1.69 9.65
N ARG A 50 7.03 -0.99 9.96
CA ARG A 50 7.09 -0.18 11.20
C ARG A 50 6.07 0.97 11.21
N THR A 51 5.48 1.28 10.07
CA THR A 51 4.44 2.30 9.90
C THR A 51 3.01 1.74 9.96
N ASP A 52 2.84 0.43 10.12
CA ASP A 52 1.50 -0.15 10.24
C ASP A 52 0.81 0.31 11.53
N GLY A 53 -0.50 0.55 11.45
CA GLY A 53 -1.29 1.14 12.54
C GLY A 53 -1.23 0.38 13.85
N TRP A 54 -1.11 -0.96 13.82
CA TRP A 54 -1.03 -1.78 15.04
C TRP A 54 0.21 -1.47 15.90
N LYS A 55 1.32 -1.03 15.29
CA LYS A 55 2.56 -0.70 16.03
C LYS A 55 2.54 0.71 16.63
N ARG A 56 1.64 1.58 16.15
CA ARG A 56 1.45 2.93 16.71
C ARG A 56 0.50 2.96 17.90
N MET A 57 0.00 1.80 18.36
CA MET A 57 -0.66 1.69 19.66
C MET A 57 0.41 1.71 20.77
N LYS A 58 0.84 2.92 21.16
CA LYS A 58 1.56 3.15 22.40
C LYS A 58 1.17 4.51 22.97
#